data_AF-A0A0K1QE57-F1
#
_entry.id   AF-A0A0K1QE57-F1
#
_cell.length_a   1.000
_cell.length_b   1.000
_cell.length_c   1.000
_cell.angle_alpha   90.00
_cell.angle_beta   90.00
_cell.angle_gamma   90.00
#
_symmetry.space_group_name_H-M   'P 1'
#
loop_
_entity.id
_entity.type
_entity.pdbx_description
1 polymer ?
#
loop_
_entity_poly.entity_id
_entity_poly.type
_entity_poly.pdbx_seq_one_letter_code
_entity_poly.pdbx_strand_id
1 'polypeptide(L)'
;MYRENVFVPPGQTRAGTVPSPWIRNVRLGGGVLQVLALVGFVAGLIVSASGDTKAGEMDPAAAVAVGLMGLWYVLLLATSILNLVWIYQFWSWVPPEQRHTKMWKKYISPGQALGFLFIPYFNIYWMFVMFLGIHDVLDRMRVAYPTREVPSKPLALMALIVPFVFFPAAPFVQFFFEKHAERIAHEMQPRMPIGMG
;
A
#
# COMPACT_ATOMS: atom_id res chain seq x y z
N MET A 1 24.39 23.89 -8.77
CA MET A 1 25.14 23.32 -7.63
C MET A 1 24.24 23.35 -6.39
N TYR A 2 23.74 22.21 -5.94
CA TYR A 2 23.22 22.00 -4.58
C TYR A 2 23.40 20.50 -4.27
N ARG A 3 24.62 20.12 -3.88
CA ARG A 3 24.88 18.87 -3.15
C ARG A 3 24.75 19.24 -1.67
N GLU A 4 23.53 19.28 -1.16
CA GLU A 4 23.36 19.16 0.28
C GLU A 4 23.57 17.71 0.66
N ASN A 5 24.36 17.53 1.72
CA ASN A 5 24.92 16.27 2.19
C ASN A 5 23.83 15.27 2.58
N VAL A 6 23.26 14.57 1.61
CA VAL A 6 22.59 13.31 1.86
C VAL A 6 23.69 12.34 2.24
N PHE A 7 23.84 12.08 3.54
CA PHE A 7 24.65 10.98 4.04
C PHE A 7 24.05 9.68 3.48
N VAL A 8 24.56 9.27 2.31
CA VAL A 8 24.40 7.92 1.80
C VAL A 8 25.43 7.10 2.60
N PRO A 9 25.00 6.15 3.45
CA PRO A 9 25.95 5.29 4.14
C PRO A 9 26.88 4.65 3.10
N PRO A 10 28.21 4.80 3.24
CA PRO A 10 29.15 4.24 2.28
C PRO A 10 28.92 2.72 2.20
N GLY A 11 28.52 2.24 1.02
CA GLY A 11 28.20 0.82 0.77
C GLY A 11 26.74 0.51 0.38
N GLN A 12 25.80 1.45 0.48
CA GLN A 12 24.42 1.26 -0.01
C GLN A 12 24.18 1.86 -1.41
N THR A 13 25.01 1.58 -2.40
CA THR A 13 24.74 2.01 -3.80
C THR A 13 23.75 1.09 -4.53
N ARG A 14 23.22 0.07 -3.85
CA ARG A 14 22.45 -1.03 -4.48
C ARG A 14 20.96 -0.71 -4.47
N ALA A 15 20.32 -0.83 -5.64
CA ALA A 15 18.88 -1.04 -5.71
C ALA A 15 18.55 -2.36 -5.00
N GLY A 16 17.54 -2.36 -4.13
CA GLY A 16 17.07 -3.57 -3.46
C GLY A 16 16.38 -4.54 -4.42
N THR A 17 15.76 -5.60 -3.89
CA THR A 17 14.90 -6.48 -4.68
C THR A 17 13.58 -5.79 -4.98
N VAL A 18 13.13 -5.85 -6.24
CA VAL A 18 11.80 -5.36 -6.66
C VAL A 18 10.72 -5.97 -5.76
N PRO A 19 9.67 -5.22 -5.37
CA PRO A 19 8.56 -5.75 -4.58
C PRO A 19 7.98 -7.02 -5.20
N SER A 20 7.66 -8.00 -4.36
CA SER A 20 7.22 -9.29 -4.88
C SER A 20 5.73 -9.27 -5.26
N PRO A 21 5.35 -9.80 -6.45
CA PRO A 21 3.96 -9.85 -6.89
C PRO A 21 3.02 -10.62 -5.95
N TRP A 22 3.57 -11.53 -5.12
CA TRP A 22 2.76 -12.34 -4.21
C TRP A 22 2.05 -11.48 -3.17
N ILE A 23 2.68 -10.42 -2.65
CA ILE A 23 2.10 -9.55 -1.61
C ILE A 23 0.84 -8.88 -2.14
N ARG A 24 0.96 -8.30 -3.33
CA ARG A 24 -0.13 -7.65 -4.04
C ARG A 24 -1.30 -8.62 -4.28
N ASN A 25 -1.01 -9.84 -4.73
CA ASN A 25 -2.04 -10.85 -5.01
C ASN A 25 -2.72 -11.37 -3.72
N VAL A 26 -1.96 -11.61 -2.64
CA VAL A 26 -2.52 -11.99 -1.34
C VAL A 26 -3.40 -10.87 -0.78
N ARG A 27 -2.99 -9.60 -0.94
CA ARG A 27 -3.82 -8.47 -0.50
C ARG A 27 -5.11 -8.34 -1.31
N LEU A 28 -5.07 -8.60 -2.62
CA LEU A 28 -6.29 -8.66 -3.43
C LEU A 28 -7.24 -9.77 -2.93
N GLY A 29 -6.72 -10.97 -2.66
CA GLY A 29 -7.50 -12.06 -2.08
C GLY A 29 -8.11 -11.68 -0.72
N GLY A 30 -7.33 -11.05 0.16
CA GLY A 30 -7.82 -10.51 1.43
C GLY A 30 -8.92 -9.45 1.23
N GLY A 31 -8.79 -8.58 0.23
CA GLY A 31 -9.81 -7.58 -0.13
C GLY A 31 -11.12 -8.19 -0.63
N VAL A 32 -11.05 -9.25 -1.43
CA VAL A 32 -12.25 -10.00 -1.84
C VAL A 32 -12.95 -10.61 -0.63
N LEU A 33 -12.19 -11.24 0.28
CA LEU A 33 -12.74 -11.81 1.51
C LEU A 33 -13.35 -10.74 2.43
N GLN A 34 -12.79 -9.53 2.48
CA GLN A 34 -13.40 -8.42 3.22
C GLN A 34 -14.76 -8.04 2.64
N VAL A 35 -14.89 -7.91 1.32
CA VAL A 35 -16.18 -7.58 0.69
C VAL A 35 -17.21 -8.67 0.99
N LEU A 36 -16.82 -9.95 0.90
CA LEU A 36 -17.70 -11.07 1.23
C LEU A 36 -18.13 -11.06 2.71
N ALA A 37 -17.20 -10.80 3.63
CA ALA A 37 -17.50 -10.69 5.05
C ALA A 37 -18.46 -9.53 5.35
N LEU A 38 -18.26 -8.38 4.69
CA LEU A 38 -19.13 -7.22 4.85
C LEU A 38 -20.54 -7.47 4.29
N VAL A 39 -20.66 -8.09 3.12
CA VAL A 39 -21.95 -8.47 2.54
C VAL A 39 -22.68 -9.46 3.44
N GLY A 40 -21.97 -10.48 3.95
CA GLY A 40 -22.54 -11.45 4.86
C GLY A 40 -22.97 -10.84 6.20
N PHE A 41 -22.20 -9.87 6.73
CA PHE A 41 -22.58 -9.10 7.91
C PHE A 41 -23.90 -8.34 7.68
N VAL A 42 -24.00 -7.60 6.57
CA VAL A 42 -25.22 -6.85 6.22
C VAL A 42 -26.42 -7.79 6.04
N ALA A 43 -26.23 -8.91 5.35
CA ALA A 43 -27.28 -9.93 5.19
C ALA A 43 -27.73 -10.51 6.54
N GLY A 44 -26.79 -10.83 7.44
CA GLY A 44 -27.10 -11.31 8.78
C GLY A 44 -27.87 -10.31 9.61
N LEU A 45 -27.54 -9.01 9.51
CA LEU A 45 -28.30 -7.95 10.18
C LEU A 45 -29.73 -7.81 9.63
N ILE A 46 -29.92 -7.90 8.31
CA ILE A 46 -31.25 -7.83 7.70
C ILE A 46 -32.12 -9.00 8.15
N VAL A 47 -31.57 -10.23 8.13
CA VAL A 47 -32.27 -11.43 8.59
C VAL A 47 -32.63 -11.31 10.06
N SER A 48 -31.68 -10.85 10.89
CA SER A 48 -31.89 -10.65 12.33
C SER A 48 -33.01 -9.64 12.62
N ALA A 49 -33.02 -8.52 11.90
CA ALA A 49 -34.05 -7.49 12.05
C ALA A 49 -35.45 -7.94 11.59
N SER A 50 -35.55 -8.98 10.77
CA SER A 50 -36.82 -9.53 10.27
C SER A 50 -37.36 -10.70 11.09
N GLY A 51 -36.58 -11.23 12.04
CA GLY A 51 -36.95 -12.39 12.84
C GLY A 51 -37.74 -12.01 14.10
N ASP A 52 -38.87 -12.70 14.34
CA ASP A 52 -39.58 -12.67 15.62
C ASP A 52 -38.78 -13.47 16.66
N THR A 53 -37.71 -12.86 17.20
CA THR A 53 -36.89 -13.47 18.24
C THR A 53 -37.46 -13.18 19.62
N LYS A 54 -37.60 -14.22 20.43
CA LYS A 54 -38.10 -14.10 21.82
C LYS A 54 -37.04 -13.43 22.68
N ALA A 55 -37.46 -12.53 23.56
CA ALA A 55 -36.57 -11.84 24.49
C ALA A 55 -35.80 -12.84 25.35
N GLY A 56 -34.46 -12.83 25.24
CA GLY A 56 -33.55 -13.66 26.05
C GLY A 56 -32.77 -14.73 25.28
N GLU A 57 -33.12 -15.02 24.02
CA GLU A 57 -32.35 -15.92 23.16
C GLU A 57 -31.42 -15.13 22.23
N MET A 58 -30.17 -15.57 22.09
CA MET A 58 -29.24 -14.99 21.13
C MET A 58 -29.66 -15.45 19.73
N ASP A 59 -30.15 -14.51 18.92
CA ASP A 59 -30.47 -14.77 17.52
C ASP A 59 -29.23 -15.31 16.78
N PRO A 60 -29.28 -16.54 16.22
CA PRO A 60 -28.15 -17.11 15.49
C PRO A 60 -27.72 -16.22 14.32
N ALA A 61 -28.64 -15.49 13.67
CA ALA A 61 -28.30 -14.57 12.58
C ALA A 61 -27.47 -13.38 13.09
N ALA A 62 -27.82 -12.82 14.25
CA ALA A 62 -27.04 -11.77 14.90
C ALA A 62 -25.65 -12.25 15.32
N ALA A 63 -25.53 -13.46 15.87
CA ALA A 63 -24.24 -14.04 16.25
C ALA A 63 -23.31 -14.22 15.04
N VAL A 64 -23.85 -14.72 13.92
CA VAL A 64 -23.11 -14.84 12.65
C VAL A 64 -22.69 -13.47 12.13
N ALA A 65 -23.58 -12.47 12.17
CA ALA A 65 -23.27 -11.10 11.74
C ALA A 65 -22.09 -10.52 12.55
N VAL A 66 -22.12 -10.63 13.88
CA VAL A 66 -21.01 -10.17 14.74
C VAL A 66 -19.71 -10.89 14.40
N GLY A 67 -19.75 -12.21 14.18
CA GLY A 67 -18.58 -12.99 13.76
C GLY A 67 -18.00 -12.52 12.42
N LEU A 68 -18.85 -12.23 11.44
CA LEU A 68 -18.44 -11.72 10.12
C LEU A 68 -17.86 -10.30 10.21
N MET A 69 -18.40 -9.45 11.08
CA MET A 69 -17.80 -8.14 11.35
C MET A 69 -16.42 -8.27 12.01
N GLY A 70 -16.26 -9.19 12.97
CA GLY A 70 -14.95 -9.51 13.55
C GLY A 70 -13.94 -9.99 12.50
N LEU A 71 -14.36 -10.92 11.64
CA LEU A 71 -13.53 -11.41 10.52
C LEU A 71 -13.13 -10.27 9.57
N TRP A 72 -14.07 -9.37 9.25
CA TRP A 72 -13.80 -8.20 8.41
C TRP A 72 -12.70 -7.31 9.02
N TYR A 73 -12.75 -7.02 10.32
CA TYR A 73 -11.71 -6.24 11.01
C TYR A 73 -10.34 -6.93 11.00
N VAL A 74 -10.29 -8.25 11.21
CA VAL A 74 -9.03 -9.00 11.16
C VAL A 74 -8.41 -8.99 9.77
N LEU A 75 -9.22 -9.25 8.74
CA LEU A 75 -8.77 -9.19 7.35
C LEU A 75 -8.30 -7.79 6.99
N LEU A 76 -8.97 -6.76 7.50
CA LEU A 76 -8.57 -5.39 7.30
C LEU A 76 -7.17 -5.10 7.83
N LEU A 77 -6.91 -5.45 9.08
CA LEU A 77 -5.60 -5.29 9.71
C LEU A 77 -4.53 -6.05 8.93
N ALA A 78 -4.81 -7.30 8.54
CA ALA A 78 -3.89 -8.10 7.74
C ALA A 78 -3.54 -7.44 6.40
N THR A 79 -4.54 -6.93 5.65
CA THR A 79 -4.27 -6.25 4.37
C THR A 79 -3.52 -4.93 4.53
N SER A 80 -3.76 -4.22 5.64
CA SER A 80 -3.05 -2.99 5.96
C SER A 80 -1.58 -3.26 6.27
N ILE A 81 -1.29 -4.32 7.04
CA ILE A 81 0.10 -4.77 7.28
C ILE A 81 0.78 -5.16 5.96
N LEU A 82 0.11 -5.89 5.08
CA LEU A 82 0.67 -6.23 3.76
C LEU A 82 0.97 -5.00 2.91
N ASN A 83 0.11 -3.97 2.94
CA ASN A 83 0.36 -2.69 2.28
C ASN A 83 1.62 -2.00 2.84
N LEU A 84 1.79 -2.01 4.16
CA LEU A 84 2.98 -1.47 4.82
C LEU A 84 4.26 -2.22 4.43
N VAL A 85 4.21 -3.55 4.34
CA VAL A 85 5.33 -4.38 3.86
C VAL A 85 5.65 -4.07 2.40
N TRP A 86 4.63 -3.90 1.55
CA TRP A 86 4.84 -3.52 0.16
C TRP A 86 5.54 -2.16 0.02
N ILE A 87 5.07 -1.15 0.77
CA ILE A 87 5.71 0.18 0.83
C ILE A 87 7.18 0.04 1.25
N TYR A 88 7.46 -0.72 2.31
CA TYR A 88 8.83 -0.98 2.77
C TYR A 88 9.70 -1.61 1.67
N GLN A 89 9.19 -2.64 0.97
CA GLN A 89 9.91 -3.29 -0.12
C GLN A 89 10.18 -2.32 -1.28
N PHE A 90 9.18 -1.52 -1.65
CA PHE A 90 9.33 -0.54 -2.73
C PHE A 90 10.42 0.49 -2.39
N TRP A 91 10.39 1.07 -1.19
CA TRP A 91 11.41 2.03 -0.76
C TRP A 91 12.80 1.41 -0.57
N SER A 92 12.86 0.11 -0.26
CA SER A 92 14.13 -0.64 -0.22
C SER A 92 14.71 -0.86 -1.61
N TRP A 93 13.85 -1.06 -2.61
CA TRP A 93 14.23 -1.20 -4.01
C TRP A 93 14.84 0.07 -4.60
N VAL A 94 14.25 1.24 -4.30
CA VAL A 94 14.73 2.53 -4.81
C VAL A 94 16.20 2.77 -4.42
N PRO A 95 17.10 3.18 -5.35
CA PRO A 95 18.48 3.54 -5.04
C PRO A 95 18.55 4.69 -4.02
N PRO A 96 19.45 4.65 -3.01
CA PRO A 96 19.48 5.66 -1.94
C PRO A 96 19.58 7.12 -2.38
N GLU A 97 20.29 7.39 -3.47
CA GLU A 97 20.40 8.73 -4.05
C GLU A 97 19.05 9.29 -4.53
N GLN A 98 18.11 8.41 -4.88
CA GLN A 98 16.79 8.76 -5.40
C GLN A 98 15.69 8.66 -4.31
N ARG A 99 16.03 8.29 -3.06
CA ARG A 99 15.05 8.14 -1.97
C ARG A 99 14.64 9.47 -1.35
N HIS A 100 13.98 10.31 -2.13
CA HIS A 100 13.40 11.58 -1.69
C HIS A 100 12.27 12.00 -2.65
N THR A 101 11.33 12.81 -2.15
CA THR A 101 10.12 13.20 -2.89
C THR A 101 10.05 14.70 -3.08
N LYS A 102 9.12 15.21 -3.91
CA LYS A 102 8.94 16.66 -4.04
C LYS A 102 8.40 17.30 -2.75
N MET A 103 7.55 16.57 -2.04
CA MET A 103 6.98 17.03 -0.76
C MET A 103 7.95 16.86 0.42
N TRP A 104 8.87 15.91 0.33
CA TRP A 104 9.85 15.61 1.38
C TRP A 104 11.25 15.55 0.77
N LYS A 105 11.97 16.68 0.85
CA LYS A 105 13.29 16.86 0.24
C LYS A 105 14.43 16.12 0.96
N LYS A 106 14.18 15.62 2.17
CA LYS A 106 15.18 14.86 2.94
C LYS A 106 15.21 13.41 2.49
N TYR A 107 16.34 12.75 2.74
CA TYR A 107 16.48 11.31 2.54
C TYR A 107 15.42 10.52 3.32
N ILE A 108 14.86 9.49 2.68
CA ILE A 108 13.87 8.58 3.25
C ILE A 108 14.48 7.18 3.28
N SER A 109 14.80 6.69 4.48
CA SER A 109 15.10 5.27 4.64
C SER A 109 13.83 4.42 4.52
N PRO A 110 13.92 3.14 4.11
CA PRO A 110 12.75 2.24 4.07
C PRO A 110 12.06 2.11 5.44
N GLY A 111 12.84 2.14 6.53
CA GLY A 111 12.31 2.17 7.89
C GLY A 111 11.56 3.46 8.22
N GLN A 112 12.03 4.62 7.76
CA GLN A 112 11.31 5.90 7.92
C GLN A 112 10.03 5.95 7.08
N ALA A 113 10.06 5.39 5.86
CA ALA A 113 8.89 5.31 5.00
C ALA A 113 7.72 4.62 5.71
N LEU A 114 8.02 3.55 6.45
CA LEU A 114 7.05 2.83 7.27
C LEU A 114 6.77 3.50 8.63
N GLY A 115 7.81 3.86 9.37
CA GLY A 115 7.70 4.31 10.78
C GLY A 115 6.83 5.56 10.95
N PHE A 116 6.92 6.50 10.01
CA PHE A 116 6.13 7.72 10.06
C PHE A 116 4.64 7.51 9.71
N LEU A 117 4.27 6.37 9.10
CA LEU A 117 2.86 5.99 8.97
C LEU A 117 2.23 5.60 10.31
N PHE A 118 3.00 5.30 11.36
CA PHE A 118 2.43 4.95 12.67
C PHE A 118 2.17 6.15 13.58
N ILE A 119 2.59 7.35 13.19
CA ILE A 119 2.41 8.56 14.00
C ILE A 119 1.02 9.15 13.68
N PRO A 120 0.04 9.16 14.60
CA PRO A 120 -1.37 9.42 14.25
C PRO A 120 -1.63 10.74 13.52
N TYR A 121 -1.10 11.86 14.02
CA TYR A 121 -1.29 13.17 13.40
C TYR A 121 -0.46 13.37 12.12
N PHE A 122 0.69 12.70 12.02
CA PHE A 122 1.58 12.83 10.88
C PHE A 122 1.24 11.81 9.77
N ASN A 123 0.49 10.75 10.10
CA ASN A 123 0.13 9.66 9.21
C ASN A 123 -0.57 10.17 7.95
N ILE A 124 -1.59 11.03 8.08
CA ILE A 124 -2.36 11.53 6.94
C ILE A 124 -1.46 12.24 5.95
N TYR A 125 -0.67 13.21 6.41
CA TYR A 125 0.32 13.90 5.57
C TYR A 125 1.32 12.92 4.96
N TRP A 126 1.84 11.99 5.77
CA TRP A 126 2.86 11.05 5.33
C TRP A 126 2.34 10.05 4.28
N MET A 127 1.07 9.68 4.33
CA MET A 127 0.44 8.90 3.26
C MET A 127 0.53 9.61 1.90
N PHE A 128 0.29 10.93 1.84
CA PHE A 128 0.52 11.69 0.60
C PHE A 128 1.99 11.61 0.18
N VAL A 129 2.93 11.80 1.11
CA VAL A 129 4.37 11.72 0.83
C VAL A 129 4.76 10.35 0.26
N MET A 130 4.19 9.25 0.77
CA MET A 130 4.49 7.90 0.31
C MET A 130 3.88 7.59 -1.06
N PHE A 131 2.56 7.76 -1.23
CA PHE A 131 1.87 7.37 -2.47
C PHE A 131 2.26 8.26 -3.66
N LEU A 132 2.30 9.58 -3.47
CA LEU A 132 2.77 10.50 -4.52
C LEU A 132 4.30 10.45 -4.66
N GLY A 133 5.02 10.12 -3.59
CA GLY A 133 6.46 9.93 -3.62
C GLY A 133 6.89 8.81 -4.55
N ILE A 134 6.16 7.69 -4.55
CA ILE A 134 6.40 6.57 -5.47
C ILE A 134 6.32 7.07 -6.93
N HIS A 135 5.30 7.85 -7.28
CA HIS A 135 5.19 8.45 -8.61
C HIS A 135 6.39 9.36 -8.92
N ASP A 136 6.74 10.28 -8.02
CA ASP A 136 7.84 11.23 -8.22
C ASP A 136 9.20 10.54 -8.40
N VAL A 137 9.44 9.46 -7.64
CA VAL A 137 10.67 8.68 -7.73
C VAL A 137 10.73 7.92 -9.05
N LEU A 138 9.65 7.24 -9.44
CA LEU A 138 9.60 6.52 -10.72
C LEU A 138 9.76 7.47 -11.91
N ASP A 139 9.12 8.64 -11.88
CA ASP A 139 9.18 9.63 -12.96
C ASP A 139 10.61 10.17 -13.14
N ARG A 140 11.29 10.39 -12.02
CA ARG A 140 12.69 10.82 -12.00
C ARG A 140 13.65 9.71 -12.45
N MET A 141 13.49 8.50 -11.93
CA MET A 141 14.35 7.37 -12.30
C MET A 141 14.20 7.01 -13.78
N ARG A 142 13.04 7.29 -14.39
CA ARG A 142 12.81 7.09 -15.82
C ARG A 142 13.76 7.90 -16.71
N VAL A 143 14.29 9.03 -16.23
CA VAL A 143 15.30 9.81 -16.96
C VAL A 143 16.62 9.02 -17.08
N ALA A 144 17.01 8.29 -16.03
CA ALA A 144 18.20 7.44 -16.03
C ALA A 144 17.94 6.04 -16.62
N TYR A 145 16.73 5.52 -16.43
CA TYR A 145 16.32 4.16 -16.81
C TYR A 145 14.99 4.22 -17.58
N PRO A 146 15.02 4.48 -18.91
CA PRO A 146 13.81 4.69 -19.70
C PRO A 146 12.87 3.48 -19.68
N THR A 147 11.59 3.72 -19.35
CA THR A 147 10.51 2.71 -19.35
C THR A 147 9.49 3.00 -20.43
N ARG A 148 8.77 1.95 -20.86
CA ARG A 148 7.71 2.05 -21.86
C ARG A 148 6.51 2.82 -21.30
N GLU A 149 6.18 2.53 -20.05
CA GLU A 149 5.05 3.15 -19.37
C GLU A 149 5.47 4.37 -18.54
N VAL A 150 4.56 5.34 -18.45
CA VAL A 150 4.73 6.54 -17.63
C VAL A 150 4.10 6.30 -16.26
N PRO A 151 4.75 6.68 -15.15
CA PRO A 151 4.11 6.71 -13.84
C PRO A 151 2.82 7.55 -13.89
N SER A 152 1.71 7.01 -13.37
CA SER A 152 0.41 7.68 -13.40
C SER A 152 0.14 8.39 -12.08
N LYS A 153 0.20 9.73 -12.07
CA LYS A 153 -0.16 10.55 -10.90
C LYS A 153 -1.63 10.37 -10.48
N PRO A 154 -2.62 10.29 -11.39
CA PRO A 154 -4.00 10.01 -11.02
C PRO A 154 -4.15 8.67 -10.30
N LEU A 155 -3.41 7.64 -10.71
CA LEU A 155 -3.48 6.32 -10.08
C LEU A 155 -2.94 6.34 -8.64
N ALA A 156 -1.86 7.10 -8.38
CA ALA A 156 -1.34 7.33 -7.03
C ALA A 156 -2.35 8.09 -6.14
N LEU A 157 -3.03 9.11 -6.69
CA LEU A 157 -4.08 9.84 -5.98
C LEU A 157 -5.28 8.95 -5.66
N MET A 158 -5.72 8.13 -6.62
CA MET A 158 -6.85 7.21 -6.40
C MET A 158 -6.52 6.16 -5.34
N ALA A 159 -5.31 5.59 -5.36
CA ALA A 159 -4.84 4.63 -4.35
C ALA A 159 -4.78 5.21 -2.93
N LEU A 160 -4.74 6.53 -2.81
CA LEU A 160 -4.77 7.26 -1.55
C LEU A 160 -6.19 7.70 -1.14
N ILE A 161 -6.91 8.37 -2.04
CA ILE A 161 -8.19 9.05 -1.73
C ILE A 161 -9.35 8.06 -1.64
N VAL A 162 -9.44 7.08 -2.55
CA VAL A 162 -10.54 6.12 -2.56
C VAL A 162 -10.66 5.34 -1.25
N PRO A 163 -9.58 4.85 -0.62
CA PRO A 163 -9.65 4.25 0.72
C PRO A 163 -10.30 5.13 1.81
N PHE A 164 -10.15 6.46 1.74
CA PHE A 164 -10.76 7.36 2.73
C PHE A 164 -12.26 7.52 2.53
N VAL A 165 -12.74 7.45 1.28
CA VAL A 165 -14.16 7.64 0.94
C VAL A 165 -14.90 6.30 0.97
N PHE A 166 -14.30 5.26 0.40
CA PHE A 166 -14.86 3.93 0.28
C PHE A 166 -13.80 2.88 0.62
N PHE A 167 -13.65 2.68 1.91
CA PHE A 167 -12.63 1.84 2.51
C PHE A 167 -12.53 0.41 1.95
N PRO A 168 -13.64 -0.31 1.66
CA PRO A 168 -13.57 -1.64 1.04
C PRO A 168 -12.95 -1.64 -0.37
N ALA A 169 -12.93 -0.52 -1.08
CA ALA A 169 -12.27 -0.45 -2.39
C ALA A 169 -10.75 -0.30 -2.30
N ALA A 170 -10.19 -0.03 -1.12
CA ALA A 170 -8.76 0.17 -0.91
C ALA A 170 -7.87 -0.93 -1.52
N PRO A 171 -8.07 -2.23 -1.22
CA PRO A 171 -7.20 -3.29 -1.76
C PRO A 171 -7.25 -3.38 -3.29
N PHE A 172 -8.37 -2.99 -3.92
CA PHE A 172 -8.54 -3.05 -5.38
C PHE A 172 -7.83 -1.90 -6.09
N VAL A 173 -8.02 -0.66 -5.61
CA VAL A 173 -7.38 0.51 -6.23
C VAL A 173 -5.86 0.47 -5.99
N GLN A 174 -5.44 0.09 -4.79
CA GLN A 174 -4.02 -0.10 -4.49
C GLN A 174 -3.42 -1.24 -5.32
N PHE A 175 -4.16 -2.33 -5.59
CA PHE A 175 -3.69 -3.39 -6.48
C PHE A 175 -3.30 -2.87 -7.87
N PHE A 176 -4.13 -2.02 -8.49
CA PHE A 176 -3.80 -1.46 -9.80
C PHE A 176 -2.59 -0.53 -9.74
N PHE A 177 -2.50 0.30 -8.70
CA PHE A 177 -1.35 1.18 -8.49
C PHE A 177 -0.05 0.41 -8.30
N GLU A 178 -0.03 -0.60 -7.46
CA GLU A 178 1.14 -1.43 -7.21
C GLU A 178 1.55 -2.24 -8.43
N LYS A 179 0.57 -2.83 -9.13
CA LYS A 179 0.84 -3.54 -10.39
C LYS A 179 1.50 -2.63 -11.42
N HIS A 180 1.06 -1.36 -11.49
CA HIS A 180 1.65 -0.36 -12.36
C HIS A 180 3.08 0.00 -11.94
N ALA A 181 3.27 0.29 -10.65
CA ALA A 181 4.57 0.65 -10.09
C ALA A 181 5.61 -0.50 -10.22
N GLU A 182 5.19 -1.73 -9.94
CA GLU A 182 6.01 -2.94 -10.06
C GLU A 182 6.41 -3.22 -11.52
N ARG A 183 5.50 -3.02 -12.48
CA ARG A 183 5.83 -3.19 -13.90
C ARG A 183 6.94 -2.24 -14.33
N ILE A 184 6.82 -0.97 -13.96
CA ILE A 184 7.85 0.05 -14.21
C ILE A 184 9.15 -0.35 -13.50
N ALA A 185 9.09 -0.80 -12.25
CA ALA A 185 10.25 -1.23 -11.49
C ALA A 185 10.97 -2.44 -12.12
N HIS A 186 10.21 -3.43 -12.61
CA HIS A 186 10.75 -4.59 -13.33
C HIS A 186 11.38 -4.21 -14.66
N GLU A 187 10.85 -3.21 -15.38
CA GLU A 187 11.50 -2.68 -16.59
C GLU A 187 12.81 -1.94 -16.27
N MET A 188 12.89 -1.27 -15.12
CA MET A 188 14.11 -0.54 -14.70
C MET A 188 15.19 -1.49 -14.18
N GLN A 189 14.81 -2.58 -13.49
CA GLN A 189 15.74 -3.47 -12.78
C GLN A 189 16.94 -3.95 -13.62
N PRO A 190 16.78 -4.46 -14.86
CA PRO A 190 17.90 -4.95 -15.67
C PRO A 190 18.84 -3.84 -16.15
N ARG A 191 18.39 -2.58 -16.12
CA ARG A 191 19.13 -1.40 -16.60
C ARG A 191 19.86 -0.68 -15.47
N MET A 192 19.48 -0.97 -14.22
CA MET A 192 20.19 -0.44 -13.06
C MET A 192 21.52 -1.16 -12.91
N PRO A 193 22.59 -0.45 -12.49
CA PRO A 193 23.88 -1.08 -12.25
C PRO A 193 23.70 -2.16 -11.17
N ILE A 194 23.73 -3.42 -11.62
CA ILE A 194 23.86 -4.57 -10.75
C ILE A 194 25.29 -4.50 -10.25
N GLY A 195 25.50 -4.19 -8.97
CA GLY A 195 26.83 -4.30 -8.38
C GLY A 195 27.29 -5.75 -8.55
N MET A 196 28.25 -5.99 -9.44
CA MET A 196 28.96 -7.26 -9.50
C MET A 196 29.63 -7.47 -8.13
N GLY A 197 29.34 -8.62 -7.53
CA GLY A 197 30.01 -9.08 -6.30
C GLY A 197 31.45 -9.44 -6.56
#